data_AF-A0A9P7EAB0-F1
#
_entry.id   AF-A0A9P7EAB0-F1
#
_cell.length_a   1.000
_cell.length_b   1.000
_cell.length_c   1.000
_cell.angle_alpha   90.00
_cell.angle_beta   90.00
_cell.angle_gamma   90.00
#
_symmetry.space_group_name_H-M   'P 1'
#
loop_
_entity.id
_entity.type
_entity.pdbx_description
1 polymer ?
#
loop_
_entity_poly.entity_id
_entity_poly.type
_entity_poly.pdbx_seq_one_letter_code
_entity_poly.pdbx_strand_id
1 'polypeptide(L)'
;MSIAFPNIPPPGHLEIFTLSTHSSVSTDLTACLWTEEDRLRDTITTLATWSGPISLVIVTSARSGSTDHLTLLKRFPELTSIFDTHASFGLSFHVLQASSSSGGSANAYLNVARLLAPTDRVVLFPDGLPSHLSSNLYSSPLVLGNNSRRTYPFAPMSPVVLPKDYPTWCTERFSLFQSRSLDWEDCLWQLWLESAGEVKSTAVDNWPVVETGESNNSALSVRCTT
;
A
#
# COMPACT_ATOMS: atom_id res chain seq x y z
N MET A 1 -20.73 -5.78 28.56
CA MET A 1 -19.39 -5.16 28.50
C MET A 1 -19.38 -4.24 27.29
N SER A 2 -19.28 -2.93 27.50
CA SER A 2 -19.13 -1.97 26.41
C SER A 2 -17.65 -1.91 26.06
N ILE A 3 -17.29 -2.39 24.87
CA ILE A 3 -15.95 -2.16 24.32
C ILE A 3 -16.00 -0.73 23.80
N ALA A 4 -15.64 0.23 24.65
CA ALA A 4 -15.28 1.55 24.15
C ALA A 4 -14.04 1.36 23.29
N PHE A 5 -14.10 1.70 22.00
CA PHE A 5 -12.92 1.85 21.15
C PHE A 5 -12.26 3.16 21.56
N PRO A 6 -11.26 3.15 22.47
CA PRO A 6 -10.62 4.39 22.88
C PRO A 6 -9.73 4.78 21.70
N ASN A 7 -9.81 6.02 21.24
CA ASN A 7 -8.96 6.56 20.17
C ASN A 7 -9.37 6.21 18.73
N ILE A 8 -10.64 6.44 18.37
CA ILE A 8 -10.90 6.80 16.97
C ILE A 8 -10.43 8.26 16.83
N PRO A 9 -9.32 8.56 16.12
CA PRO A 9 -8.91 9.94 15.90
C PRO A 9 -10.06 10.69 15.21
N PRO A 10 -10.24 12.00 15.51
CA PRO A 10 -11.29 12.78 14.87
C PRO A 10 -11.14 12.71 13.35
N PRO A 11 -12.26 12.74 12.60
CA PRO A 11 -12.24 12.61 11.15
C PRO A 11 -11.29 13.64 10.53
N GLY A 12 -10.32 13.13 9.77
CA GLY A 12 -9.37 13.95 9.03
C GLY A 12 -10.03 14.67 7.87
N HIS A 13 -9.41 15.77 7.43
CA HIS A 13 -9.81 16.45 6.20
C HIS A 13 -9.13 15.77 5.00
N LEU A 14 -9.90 15.45 3.95
CA LEU A 14 -9.40 14.82 2.72
C LEU A 14 -9.55 15.79 1.55
N GLU A 15 -8.44 16.12 0.91
CA GLU A 15 -8.38 16.90 -0.33
C GLU A 15 -7.93 16.01 -1.47
N ILE A 16 -8.62 16.08 -2.60
CA ILE A 16 -8.37 15.23 -3.77
C ILE A 16 -7.88 16.10 -4.92
N PHE A 17 -6.71 15.75 -5.44
CA PHE A 17 -6.08 16.41 -6.58
C PHE A 17 -5.80 15.36 -7.66
N THR A 18 -6.38 15.55 -8.84
CA THR A 18 -6.16 14.63 -9.96
C THR A 18 -5.34 15.33 -11.04
N LEU A 19 -4.19 14.76 -11.38
CA LEU A 19 -3.34 15.18 -12.48
C LEU A 19 -3.49 14.15 -13.59
N SER A 20 -4.39 14.45 -14.52
CA SER A 20 -4.59 13.62 -15.70
C SER A 20 -3.77 14.17 -16.86
N THR A 21 -2.82 13.38 -17.32
CA THR A 21 -2.22 13.56 -18.65
C THR A 21 -2.97 12.63 -19.62
N HIS A 22 -3.29 13.12 -20.82
CA HIS A 22 -3.90 12.29 -21.85
C HIS A 22 -2.87 11.28 -22.35
N SER A 23 -3.05 10.01 -21.99
CA SER A 23 -2.20 8.93 -22.44
C SER A 23 -2.95 7.95 -23.33
N SER A 24 -2.23 7.35 -24.29
CA SER A 24 -2.71 6.41 -25.29
C SER A 24 -2.51 4.94 -24.92
N VAL A 25 -1.85 4.63 -23.79
CA VAL A 25 -1.66 3.22 -23.35
C VAL A 25 -2.76 2.82 -22.37
N SER A 26 -3.41 1.71 -22.71
CA SER A 26 -4.56 1.14 -22.01
C SER A 26 -4.13 0.20 -20.88
N THR A 27 -3.41 0.68 -19.87
CA THR A 27 -3.24 -0.13 -18.64
C THR A 27 -4.48 0.03 -17.77
N ASP A 28 -5.13 -1.08 -17.43
CA ASP A 28 -6.34 -1.16 -16.60
C ASP A 28 -6.02 -1.21 -15.10
N LEU A 29 -4.75 -1.00 -14.74
CA LEU A 29 -4.20 -1.31 -13.42
C LEU A 29 -3.58 -0.07 -12.75
N THR A 30 -4.18 0.36 -11.64
CA THR A 30 -3.68 1.49 -10.84
C THR A 30 -2.77 1.00 -9.71
N ALA A 31 -1.59 1.60 -9.55
CA ALA A 31 -0.79 1.45 -8.33
C ALA A 31 -1.38 2.30 -7.20
N CYS A 32 -1.73 1.67 -6.08
CA CYS A 32 -2.28 2.32 -4.89
C CYS A 32 -1.23 2.33 -3.78
N LEU A 33 -0.88 3.53 -3.32
CA LEU A 33 0.17 3.77 -2.35
C LEU A 33 -0.27 4.81 -1.33
N TRP A 34 0.51 4.90 -0.26
CA TRP A 34 0.47 6.01 0.66
C TRP A 34 1.89 6.41 1.06
N THR A 35 2.07 7.65 1.51
CA THR A 35 3.33 8.16 2.04
C THR A 35 3.07 9.24 3.08
N GLU A 36 3.99 9.41 4.01
CA GLU A 36 4.06 10.60 4.85
C GLU A 36 4.65 11.77 4.04
N GLU A 37 4.31 13.00 4.44
CA GLU A 37 4.77 14.24 3.79
C GLU A 37 6.29 14.35 3.72
N ASP A 38 7.01 13.93 4.76
CA ASP A 38 8.47 14.02 4.86
C ASP A 38 9.17 13.03 3.92
N ARG A 39 8.55 11.88 3.63
CA ARG A 39 9.03 10.85 2.70
C ARG A 39 8.56 11.06 1.26
N LEU A 40 7.74 12.07 0.99
CA LEU A 40 7.10 12.28 -0.32
C LEU A 40 8.11 12.33 -1.47
N ARG A 41 9.26 12.97 -1.28
CA ARG A 41 10.29 13.10 -2.31
C ARG A 41 10.89 11.74 -2.69
N ASP A 42 11.21 10.91 -1.71
CA ASP A 42 11.79 9.58 -1.93
C ASP A 42 10.77 8.63 -2.55
N THR A 43 9.51 8.70 -2.09
CA THR A 43 8.42 7.94 -2.71
C THR A 43 8.30 8.30 -4.19
N ILE A 44 8.39 9.57 -4.56
CA ILE A 44 8.20 10.00 -5.95
C ILE A 44 9.31 9.58 -6.90
N THR A 45 10.55 9.47 -6.43
CA THR A 45 11.62 8.94 -7.28
C THR A 45 11.38 7.46 -7.61
N THR A 46 10.79 6.68 -6.69
CA THR A 46 10.33 5.31 -6.96
C THR A 46 9.06 5.29 -7.84
N LEU A 47 8.21 6.31 -7.68
CA LEU A 47 7.15 6.79 -8.58
C LEU A 47 7.40 6.51 -10.06
N ALA A 48 8.53 7.03 -10.53
CA ALA A 48 8.85 7.12 -11.95
C ALA A 48 9.04 5.77 -12.64
N THR A 49 9.21 4.67 -11.90
CA THR A 49 9.38 3.33 -12.49
C THR A 49 8.06 2.68 -12.89
N TRP A 50 6.92 3.16 -12.37
CA TRP A 50 5.60 2.61 -12.65
C TRP A 50 5.05 3.12 -13.98
N SER A 51 4.55 2.18 -14.79
CA SER A 51 4.08 2.43 -16.17
C SER A 51 2.56 2.55 -16.30
N GLY A 52 1.83 2.71 -15.20
CA GLY A 52 0.38 2.84 -15.19
C GLY A 52 -0.12 4.00 -14.33
N PRO A 53 -1.44 4.17 -14.19
CA PRO A 53 -2.01 5.17 -13.30
C PRO A 53 -1.57 4.95 -11.85
N ILE A 54 -1.50 6.04 -11.09
CA ILE A 54 -1.13 6.02 -9.67
C ILE A 54 -2.21 6.71 -8.85
N SER A 55 -2.58 6.09 -7.75
CA SER A 55 -3.38 6.68 -6.67
C SER A 55 -2.51 6.74 -5.42
N LEU A 56 -2.07 7.95 -5.05
CA LEU A 56 -1.16 8.19 -3.93
C LEU A 56 -1.87 9.00 -2.83
N VAL A 57 -1.97 8.43 -1.64
CA VAL A 57 -2.40 9.15 -0.43
C VAL A 57 -1.18 9.77 0.27
N ILE A 58 -1.23 11.08 0.49
CA ILE A 58 -0.20 11.84 1.21
C ILE A 58 -0.75 12.19 2.58
N VAL A 59 -0.13 11.68 3.63
CA VAL A 59 -0.55 11.92 5.02
C VAL A 59 0.26 13.08 5.60
N THR A 60 -0.44 14.09 6.10
CA THR A 60 0.17 15.27 6.72
C THR A 60 -0.51 15.63 8.03
N SER A 61 0.24 16.21 8.96
CA SER A 61 -0.31 16.85 10.16
C SER A 61 -0.61 18.34 9.96
N ALA A 62 -0.22 18.91 8.81
CA ALA A 62 -0.48 20.29 8.47
C ALA A 62 -1.99 20.54 8.35
N ARG A 63 -2.47 21.59 9.02
CA ARG A 63 -3.88 21.97 8.96
C ARG A 63 -4.22 22.54 7.59
N SER A 64 -5.37 22.20 7.03
CA SER A 64 -5.83 22.81 5.77
C SER A 64 -5.81 24.35 5.87
N GLY A 65 -5.24 25.00 4.85
CA GLY A 65 -5.06 26.46 4.78
C GLY A 65 -3.89 27.03 5.60
N SER A 66 -3.16 26.20 6.35
CA SER A 66 -1.93 26.63 7.04
C SER A 66 -0.78 26.90 6.07
N THR A 67 0.26 27.61 6.54
CA THR A 67 1.48 27.84 5.76
C THR A 67 2.17 26.55 5.33
N ASP A 68 2.15 25.53 6.19
CA ASP A 68 2.79 24.24 5.94
C ASP A 68 2.00 23.47 4.89
N HIS A 69 0.67 23.47 4.98
CA HIS A 69 -0.22 22.88 3.96
C HIS A 69 -0.04 23.56 2.60
N LEU A 70 0.00 24.88 2.55
CA LEU A 70 0.27 25.61 1.30
C LEU A 70 1.68 25.33 0.75
N THR A 71 2.66 25.10 1.62
CA THR A 71 4.02 24.73 1.22
C THR A 71 4.05 23.32 0.63
N LEU A 72 3.30 22.37 1.21
CA LEU A 72 3.10 21.04 0.65
C LEU A 72 2.48 21.11 -0.76
N LEU A 73 1.38 21.85 -0.91
CA LEU A 73 0.71 21.99 -2.21
C LEU A 73 1.59 22.63 -3.27
N LYS A 74 2.46 23.57 -2.90
CA LYS A 74 3.45 24.19 -3.81
C LYS A 74 4.50 23.21 -4.32
N ARG A 75 4.69 22.05 -3.69
CA ARG A 75 5.58 21.01 -4.21
C ARG A 75 4.97 20.31 -5.41
N PHE A 76 3.64 20.22 -5.52
CA PHE A 76 2.97 19.42 -6.56
C PHE A 76 3.32 19.82 -8.00
N PRO A 77 3.47 21.11 -8.35
CA PRO A 77 4.00 21.52 -9.65
C PRO A 77 5.42 21.02 -9.95
N GLU A 78 6.28 20.92 -8.93
CA GLU A 78 7.62 20.33 -9.10
C GLU A 78 7.49 18.83 -9.35
N LEU A 79 6.57 18.16 -8.65
CA LEU A 79 6.30 16.73 -8.83
C LEU A 79 5.78 16.43 -10.24
N THR A 80 4.87 17.25 -10.78
CA THR A 80 4.36 17.08 -12.15
C THR A 80 5.49 17.08 -13.16
N SER A 81 6.52 17.91 -12.98
CA SER A 81 7.65 17.95 -13.91
C SER A 81 8.47 16.65 -13.97
N ILE A 82 8.50 15.88 -12.87
CA ILE A 82 9.15 14.56 -12.83
C ILE A 82 8.35 13.57 -13.67
N PHE A 83 7.02 13.59 -13.53
CA PHE A 83 6.10 12.71 -14.25
C PHE A 83 5.83 13.15 -15.69
N ASP A 84 6.08 14.40 -16.08
CA ASP A 84 5.90 14.85 -17.47
C ASP A 84 7.01 14.35 -18.42
N THR A 85 8.19 14.01 -17.87
CA THR A 85 9.34 13.55 -18.68
C THR A 85 9.25 12.09 -19.09
N HIS A 86 8.61 11.28 -18.26
CA HIS A 86 8.08 9.98 -18.63
C HIS A 86 6.67 10.25 -19.18
N ALA A 87 6.12 9.49 -20.12
CA ALA A 87 4.75 9.75 -20.61
C ALA A 87 3.70 9.34 -19.55
N SER A 88 3.81 9.84 -18.31
CA SER A 88 3.27 9.22 -17.11
C SER A 88 1.76 9.30 -17.08
N PHE A 89 1.18 8.13 -17.27
CA PHE A 89 -0.17 7.70 -16.98
C PHE A 89 -0.68 8.31 -15.67
N GLY A 90 -1.91 8.85 -15.71
CA GLY A 90 -2.47 9.78 -14.72
C GLY A 90 -2.10 9.52 -13.25
N LEU A 91 -1.68 10.58 -12.58
CA LEU A 91 -1.31 10.60 -11.17
C LEU A 91 -2.42 11.29 -10.37
N SER A 92 -2.96 10.60 -9.38
CA SER A 92 -3.93 11.17 -8.44
C SER A 92 -3.29 11.27 -7.07
N PHE A 93 -3.21 12.50 -6.56
CA PHE A 93 -2.75 12.81 -5.21
C PHE A 93 -3.95 13.04 -4.30
N HIS A 94 -3.92 12.45 -3.11
CA HIS A 94 -4.97 12.59 -2.11
C HIS A 94 -4.33 13.03 -0.80
N VAL A 95 -4.49 14.30 -0.42
CA VAL A 95 -3.92 14.84 0.81
C VAL A 95 -4.87 14.56 1.96
N LEU A 96 -4.43 13.72 2.89
CA LEU A 96 -5.16 13.38 4.10
C LEU A 96 -4.52 14.05 5.30
N GLN A 97 -5.28 14.93 5.96
CA GLN A 97 -4.87 15.54 7.21
C GLN A 97 -5.14 14.58 8.37
N ALA A 98 -4.09 14.16 9.09
CA ALA A 98 -4.17 13.32 10.27
C ALA A 98 -3.65 14.04 11.52
N SER A 99 -4.13 13.66 12.71
CA SER A 99 -3.70 14.30 13.97
C SER A 99 -2.23 14.03 14.32
N SER A 100 -1.66 12.95 13.80
CA SER A 100 -0.24 12.61 13.83
C SER A 100 0.12 11.93 12.50
N SER A 101 1.30 12.26 11.96
CA SER A 101 1.84 11.54 10.79
C SER A 101 2.34 10.14 11.17
N SER A 102 2.86 9.97 12.40
CA SER A 102 3.59 8.78 12.86
C SER A 102 2.74 7.69 13.52
N GLY A 103 1.41 7.82 13.51
CA GLY A 103 0.47 6.89 14.18
C GLY A 103 -0.71 6.48 13.31
N GLY A 104 -0.56 6.60 11.99
CA GLY A 104 -1.63 6.40 11.03
C GLY A 104 -2.04 4.94 10.80
N SER A 105 -3.26 4.75 10.31
CA SER A 105 -3.70 3.45 9.80
C SER A 105 -3.28 3.30 8.34
N ALA A 106 -2.09 2.74 8.12
CA ALA A 106 -1.53 2.49 6.79
C ALA A 106 -2.50 1.70 5.89
N ASN A 107 -3.21 0.71 6.44
CA ASN A 107 -4.21 -0.06 5.71
C ASN A 107 -5.42 0.80 5.34
N ALA A 108 -5.88 1.70 6.22
CA ALA A 108 -6.93 2.65 5.86
C ALA A 108 -6.49 3.60 4.75
N TYR A 109 -5.23 4.04 4.74
CA TYR A 109 -4.70 4.89 3.68
C TYR A 109 -4.64 4.17 2.34
N LEU A 110 -4.23 2.90 2.31
CA LEU A 110 -4.29 2.07 1.11
C LEU A 110 -5.72 1.83 0.63
N ASN A 111 -6.68 1.67 1.55
CA ASN A 111 -8.09 1.58 1.21
C ASN A 111 -8.61 2.88 0.57
N VAL A 112 -8.18 4.05 1.06
CA VAL A 112 -8.53 5.34 0.44
C VAL A 112 -7.90 5.43 -0.96
N ALA A 113 -6.62 5.08 -1.11
CA ALA A 113 -5.95 5.06 -2.42
C ALA A 113 -6.71 4.14 -3.40
N ARG A 114 -7.10 2.96 -2.96
CA ARG A 114 -7.92 2.01 -3.71
C ARG A 114 -9.28 2.57 -4.11
N LEU A 115 -10.00 3.17 -3.17
CA LEU A 115 -11.32 3.74 -3.41
C LEU A 115 -11.28 4.81 -4.51
N LEU A 116 -10.23 5.64 -4.47
CA LEU A 116 -10.03 6.77 -5.37
C LEU A 116 -9.27 6.40 -6.65
N ALA A 117 -8.87 5.14 -6.81
CA ALA A 117 -8.18 4.68 -8.01
C ALA A 117 -9.03 4.91 -9.29
N PRO A 118 -8.41 5.39 -10.38
CA PRO A 118 -9.11 5.68 -11.63
C PRO A 118 -9.48 4.44 -12.45
N THR A 119 -8.94 3.26 -12.13
CA THR A 119 -9.23 2.02 -12.85
C THR A 119 -9.95 0.99 -11.98
N ASP A 120 -10.58 0.00 -12.63
CA ASP A 120 -11.33 -1.07 -11.95
C ASP A 120 -10.44 -2.15 -11.32
N ARG A 121 -9.14 -2.13 -11.60
CA ARG A 121 -8.16 -3.04 -11.02
C ARG A 121 -7.04 -2.26 -10.38
N VAL A 122 -6.59 -2.71 -9.22
CA VAL A 122 -5.56 -2.02 -8.43
C VAL A 122 -4.48 -2.98 -7.98
N VAL A 123 -3.29 -2.45 -7.75
CA VAL A 123 -2.25 -3.09 -6.94
C VAL A 123 -2.06 -2.29 -5.67
N LEU A 124 -2.25 -2.92 -4.52
CA LEU A 124 -1.98 -2.31 -3.22
C LEU A 124 -0.52 -2.55 -2.86
N PHE A 125 0.27 -1.48 -2.73
CA PHE A 125 1.67 -1.56 -2.30
C PHE A 125 1.80 -1.16 -0.84
N PRO A 126 2.02 -2.11 0.08
CA PRO A 126 2.01 -1.82 1.50
C PRO A 126 3.26 -1.08 1.99
N ASP A 127 4.38 -1.14 1.24
CA ASP A 127 5.66 -0.49 1.55
C ASP A 127 6.44 -0.10 0.28
N GLY A 128 5.84 0.75 -0.56
CA GLY A 128 6.50 1.29 -1.77
C GLY A 128 6.49 0.38 -3.00
N LEU A 129 6.97 0.91 -4.12
CA LEU A 129 7.05 0.21 -5.40
C LEU A 129 8.30 -0.67 -5.49
N PRO A 130 8.20 -1.89 -6.05
CA PRO A 130 9.38 -2.63 -6.48
C PRO A 130 10.05 -1.92 -7.66
N SER A 131 11.34 -2.17 -7.83
CA SER A 131 12.14 -1.62 -8.93
C SER A 131 11.63 -2.06 -10.31
N HIS A 132 11.06 -3.26 -10.42
CA HIS A 132 10.49 -3.79 -11.66
C HIS A 132 9.25 -4.64 -11.38
N LEU A 133 8.15 -4.35 -12.09
CA LEU A 133 6.97 -5.22 -12.16
C LEU A 133 6.69 -5.57 -13.61
N SER A 134 6.67 -6.86 -13.92
CA SER A 134 6.27 -7.35 -15.23
C SER A 134 4.75 -7.26 -15.39
N SER A 135 4.31 -6.75 -16.54
CA SER A 135 2.95 -6.24 -16.79
C SER A 135 1.86 -7.29 -17.00
N ASN A 136 2.10 -8.57 -16.69
CA ASN A 136 1.13 -9.64 -16.95
C ASN A 136 0.35 -10.04 -15.70
N LEU A 137 -0.25 -9.04 -15.05
CA LEU A 137 -1.06 -9.21 -13.84
C LEU A 137 -2.52 -9.41 -14.22
N TYR A 138 -2.87 -10.55 -14.83
CA TYR A 138 -4.23 -10.81 -15.34
C TYR A 138 -5.17 -11.50 -14.33
N SER A 139 -4.63 -12.08 -13.25
CA SER A 139 -5.43 -12.71 -12.21
C SER A 139 -5.74 -11.77 -11.04
N SER A 140 -6.92 -11.93 -10.45
CA SER A 140 -7.38 -11.18 -9.29
C SER A 140 -8.33 -12.07 -8.47
N PRO A 141 -8.17 -12.18 -7.14
CA PRO A 141 -7.08 -11.64 -6.34
C PRO A 141 -5.74 -12.37 -6.60
N LEU A 142 -4.63 -11.63 -6.59
CA LEU A 142 -3.28 -12.15 -6.81
C LEU A 142 -2.30 -11.47 -5.84
N VAL A 143 -1.53 -12.26 -5.10
CA VAL A 143 -0.47 -11.79 -4.21
C VAL A 143 0.88 -11.84 -4.93
N LEU A 144 1.64 -10.76 -4.85
CA LEU A 144 2.97 -10.63 -5.45
C LEU A 144 4.03 -10.92 -4.39
N GLY A 145 5.01 -11.77 -4.69
CA GLY A 145 6.06 -12.07 -3.71
C GLY A 145 7.31 -12.68 -4.33
N ASN A 146 8.16 -13.29 -3.51
CA ASN A 146 9.39 -13.94 -3.98
C ASN A 146 9.17 -15.38 -4.49
N ASN A 147 8.03 -15.98 -4.18
CA ASN A 147 7.73 -17.38 -4.47
C ASN A 147 6.28 -17.52 -4.94
N SER A 148 6.05 -18.41 -5.91
CA SER A 148 4.72 -18.74 -6.42
C SER A 148 3.95 -19.71 -5.51
N ARG A 149 3.93 -19.45 -4.19
CA ARG A 149 3.20 -20.28 -3.20
C ARG A 149 1.70 -20.02 -3.27
N ARG A 150 0.90 -21.02 -3.59
CA ARG A 150 -0.57 -20.88 -3.70
C ARG A 150 -1.31 -20.82 -2.36
N THR A 151 -0.61 -20.88 -1.25
CA THR A 151 -1.21 -21.01 0.08
C THR A 151 -0.57 -20.05 1.06
N TYR A 152 -1.40 -19.50 1.95
CA TYR A 152 -0.95 -18.78 3.14
C TYR A 152 0.00 -19.65 3.99
N PRO A 153 1.02 -19.08 4.66
CA PRO A 153 1.38 -17.66 4.69
C PRO A 153 2.10 -17.16 3.44
N PHE A 154 1.79 -15.93 3.05
CA PHE A 154 2.52 -15.18 2.02
C PHE A 154 3.71 -14.45 2.64
N ALA A 155 4.61 -13.90 1.81
CA ALA A 155 5.72 -13.09 2.32
C ALA A 155 5.18 -11.81 2.99
N PRO A 156 5.81 -11.34 4.08
CA PRO A 156 5.48 -10.06 4.70
C PRO A 156 5.49 -8.93 3.68
N MET A 157 4.57 -7.96 3.82
CA MET A 157 4.48 -6.79 2.94
C MET A 157 4.31 -7.11 1.44
N SER A 158 3.82 -8.31 1.09
CA SER A 158 3.51 -8.69 -0.29
C SER A 158 2.41 -7.82 -0.88
N PRO A 159 2.60 -7.15 -2.04
CA PRO A 159 1.54 -6.42 -2.72
C PRO A 159 0.41 -7.33 -3.17
N VAL A 160 -0.77 -6.75 -3.35
CA VAL A 160 -1.94 -7.50 -3.82
C VAL A 160 -2.60 -6.80 -5.00
N VAL A 161 -2.82 -7.57 -6.07
CA VAL A 161 -3.64 -7.20 -7.21
C VAL A 161 -5.07 -7.65 -6.98
N LEU A 162 -6.02 -6.73 -6.98
CA LEU A 162 -7.43 -7.02 -6.75
C LEU A 162 -8.35 -6.08 -7.54
N PRO A 163 -9.62 -6.46 -7.80
CA PRO A 163 -10.62 -5.54 -8.30
C PRO A 163 -10.83 -4.39 -7.30
N LYS A 164 -10.98 -3.16 -7.80
CA LYS A 164 -11.22 -1.98 -6.97
C LYS A 164 -12.41 -2.18 -6.03
N ASP A 165 -13.44 -2.89 -6.46
CA ASP A 165 -14.68 -3.20 -5.73
C ASP A 165 -14.67 -4.54 -4.98
N TYR A 166 -13.54 -5.24 -4.90
CA TYR A 166 -13.40 -6.49 -4.14
C TYR A 166 -13.94 -6.35 -2.70
N PRO A 167 -14.74 -7.30 -2.18
CA PRO A 167 -15.49 -7.09 -0.93
C PRO A 167 -14.61 -6.95 0.32
N THR A 168 -13.39 -7.48 0.31
CA THR A 168 -12.46 -7.42 1.45
C THR A 168 -11.72 -6.08 1.51
N TRP A 169 -11.74 -5.46 2.69
CA TRP A 169 -10.97 -4.25 3.01
C TRP A 169 -9.88 -4.58 4.04
N CYS A 170 -8.68 -4.03 3.87
CA CYS A 170 -7.61 -4.22 4.84
C CYS A 170 -7.89 -3.35 6.08
N THR A 171 -8.08 -3.95 7.26
CA THR A 171 -8.31 -3.20 8.51
C THR A 171 -7.15 -3.40 9.48
N GLU A 172 -6.83 -2.40 10.30
CA GLU A 172 -5.91 -2.61 11.44
C GLU A 172 -6.65 -3.38 12.53
N ARG A 173 -6.43 -4.69 12.61
CA ARG A 173 -6.99 -5.51 13.69
C ARG A 173 -6.10 -5.50 14.92
N PHE A 174 -4.80 -5.25 14.72
CA PHE A 174 -3.76 -5.40 15.72
C PHE A 174 -3.08 -4.08 16.07
N SER A 175 -3.86 -2.99 16.10
CA SER A 175 -3.41 -1.68 16.59
C SER A 175 -2.76 -1.72 17.99
N LEU A 176 -3.07 -2.75 18.78
CA LEU A 176 -2.44 -3.04 20.08
C LEU A 176 -0.97 -3.44 19.98
N PHE A 177 -0.54 -4.07 18.89
CA PHE A 177 0.83 -4.55 18.67
C PHE A 177 1.69 -3.58 17.85
N GLN A 178 1.08 -2.52 17.27
CA GLN A 178 1.74 -1.46 16.50
C GLN A 178 2.71 -1.98 15.41
N SER A 179 2.46 -3.17 14.86
CA SER A 179 3.31 -3.77 13.85
C SER A 179 2.64 -3.72 12.49
N ARG A 180 3.15 -2.83 11.63
CA ARG A 180 2.69 -2.67 10.25
C ARG A 180 2.67 -3.98 9.46
N SER A 181 3.68 -4.82 9.67
CA SER A 181 3.79 -6.13 9.00
C SER A 181 2.68 -7.07 9.44
N LEU A 182 2.41 -7.14 10.74
CA LEU A 182 1.35 -8.02 11.27
C LEU A 182 -0.04 -7.56 10.81
N ASP A 183 -0.30 -6.25 10.82
CA ASP A 183 -1.55 -5.70 10.28
C ASP A 183 -1.72 -5.99 8.78
N TRP A 184 -0.62 -6.07 8.02
CA TRP A 184 -0.68 -6.45 6.60
C TRP A 184 -0.88 -7.95 6.41
N GLU A 185 -0.16 -8.78 7.17
CA GLU A 185 -0.31 -10.24 7.17
C GLU A 185 -1.74 -10.66 7.47
N ASP A 186 -2.40 -9.95 8.39
CA ASP A 186 -3.83 -10.10 8.67
C ASP A 186 -4.73 -9.78 7.48
N CYS A 187 -4.42 -8.71 6.73
CA CYS A 187 -5.16 -8.42 5.51
C CYS A 187 -4.97 -9.55 4.49
N LEU A 188 -3.74 -10.06 4.31
CA LEU A 188 -3.47 -11.16 3.39
C LEU A 188 -4.18 -12.45 3.82
N TRP A 189 -4.24 -12.72 5.13
CA TRP A 189 -5.00 -13.83 5.69
C TRP A 189 -6.50 -13.68 5.42
N GLN A 190 -7.08 -12.49 5.66
CA GLN A 190 -8.49 -12.23 5.39
C GLN A 190 -8.81 -12.37 3.90
N LEU A 191 -7.95 -11.85 3.00
CA LEU A 191 -8.10 -12.01 1.55
C LEU A 191 -8.09 -13.48 1.13
N TRP A 192 -7.17 -14.27 1.69
CA TRP A 192 -7.10 -15.71 1.44
C TRP A 192 -8.36 -16.43 1.95
N LEU A 193 -8.83 -16.11 3.16
CA LEU A 193 -10.02 -16.69 3.75
C LEU A 193 -11.28 -16.38 2.94
N GLU A 194 -11.50 -15.12 2.58
CA GLU A 194 -12.67 -14.66 1.81
C GLU A 194 -12.67 -15.18 0.37
N SER A 195 -11.50 -15.54 -0.16
CA SER A 195 -11.37 -16.22 -1.45
C SER A 195 -11.60 -17.74 -1.40
N ALA A 196 -11.95 -18.31 -0.25
CA ALA A 196 -11.97 -19.75 0.00
C ALA A 196 -10.63 -20.45 -0.33
N GLY A 197 -9.52 -19.73 -0.19
CA GLY A 197 -8.17 -20.19 -0.49
C GLY A 197 -7.73 -20.10 -1.95
N GLU A 198 -8.53 -19.48 -2.83
CA GLU A 198 -8.25 -19.35 -4.27
C GLU A 198 -7.39 -18.12 -4.65
N VAL A 199 -6.86 -17.37 -3.67
CA VAL A 199 -5.85 -16.33 -3.94
C VAL A 199 -4.64 -16.94 -4.64
N LYS A 200 -4.37 -16.49 -5.86
CA LYS A 200 -3.16 -16.87 -6.59
C LYS A 200 -1.96 -16.09 -6.04
N SER A 201 -0.76 -16.62 -6.23
CA SER A 201 0.45 -15.83 -6.05
C SER A 201 1.37 -15.97 -7.27
N THR A 202 2.16 -14.94 -7.51
CA THR A 202 3.21 -14.95 -8.52
C THR A 202 4.50 -14.43 -7.93
N ALA A 203 5.60 -15.06 -8.32
CA ALA A 203 6.92 -14.51 -8.08
C ALA A 203 7.09 -13.22 -8.90
N VAL A 204 7.69 -12.21 -8.30
CA VAL A 204 8.18 -10.99 -8.94
C VAL A 204 9.70 -11.01 -8.84
N ASP A 205 10.38 -10.86 -9.97
CA ASP A 205 11.84 -10.87 -10.01
C ASP A 205 12.41 -9.72 -9.17
N ASN A 206 13.49 -9.99 -8.44
CA ASN A 206 14.17 -9.04 -7.55
C ASN A 206 13.28 -8.46 -6.44
N TRP A 207 12.22 -9.18 -6.03
CA TRP A 207 11.48 -8.80 -4.82
C TRP A 207 12.43 -8.81 -3.62
N PRO A 208 12.46 -7.75 -2.77
CA PRO A 208 13.36 -7.72 -1.63
C PRO A 208 13.14 -8.94 -0.74
N VAL A 209 14.20 -9.71 -0.54
CA VAL A 209 14.20 -10.80 0.43
C VAL A 209 14.20 -10.13 1.80
N VAL A 210 13.04 -10.12 2.46
CA VAL A 210 13.00 -9.83 3.88
C VAL A 210 13.68 -11.03 4.54
N GLU A 211 14.93 -10.85 4.97
CA GLU A 211 15.60 -11.80 5.85
C GLU A 211 14.74 -11.90 7.12
N THR A 212 13.92 -12.94 7.19
CA THR A 212 13.37 -13.38 8.48
C THR A 212 14.59 -13.68 9.31
N GLY A 213 14.89 -12.80 10.29
CA GLY A 213 15.99 -12.99 11.20
C GLY A 213 16.00 -14.44 11.66
N GLU A 214 17.13 -15.12 11.45
CA GLU A 214 17.37 -16.44 11.99
C GLU A 214 17.02 -16.39 13.47
N SER A 215 15.88 -16.97 13.84
CA SER A 215 15.66 -17.34 15.22
C SER A 215 16.71 -18.41 15.48
N ASN A 216 17.73 -18.03 16.24
CA ASN A 216 18.67 -18.95 16.85
C ASN A 216 17.89 -19.91 17.76
N ASN A 217 17.26 -20.93 17.17
CA ASN A 217 16.70 -22.06 17.87
C ASN A 217 17.84 -23.00 18.25
N SER A 218 18.67 -22.52 19.18
CA SER A 218 19.61 -23.33 19.95
C SER A 218 19.06 -23.48 21.38
N ALA A 219 18.11 -24.41 21.57
CA ALA A 219 17.65 -25.00 22.85
C ALA A 219 16.26 -25.62 22.61
N LEU A 220 15.89 -26.88 22.91
CA LEU A 220 16.44 -27.93 23.76
C LEU A 220 16.07 -29.30 23.16
N SER A 221 17.06 -30.18 22.95
CA SER A 221 16.82 -31.61 22.81
C SER A 221 16.63 -32.21 24.21
N VAL A 222 15.38 -32.30 24.69
CA VAL A 222 15.06 -33.16 25.83
C VAL A 222 14.94 -34.59 25.30
N ARG A 223 15.97 -35.41 25.57
CA ARG A 223 15.88 -36.87 25.43
C ARG A 223 15.01 -37.41 26.57
N CYS A 224 13.82 -37.91 26.25
CA CYS A 224 13.14 -38.86 27.10
C CYS A 224 13.75 -40.25 26.86
N THR A 225 14.43 -40.80 27.85
CA THR A 225 14.75 -42.23 27.93
C THR A 225 13.73 -42.91 28.85
N THR A 226 13.03 -43.89 28.30
CA THR A 226 12.23 -44.91 29.01
C THR A 226 13.11 -45.84 29.83
#